data_AF-A0AAN9V2G8-F1
#
_entry.id   AF-A0AAN9V2G8-F1
#
_cell.length_a   1.000
_cell.length_b   1.000
_cell.length_c   1.000
_cell.angle_alpha   90.00
_cell.angle_beta   90.00
_cell.angle_gamma   90.00
#
_symmetry.space_group_name_H-M   'P 1'
#
loop_
_entity.id
_entity.type
_entity.pdbx_description
1 polymer ?
#
loop_
_entity_poly.entity_id
_entity_poly.type
_entity_poly.pdbx_seq_one_letter_code
_entity_poly.pdbx_strand_id
1 'polypeptide(L)'
;MSAKILIQTLLAVASFMIPAIDAQCTPTSTPTPCPPPLTGGNVLPNGDFEYDVAPWTVQKPDSSAVYTITSPGQAGSKAFEVDLVAPPATPEYSVNARIISPALSVVPNTPYQLKFWANFNDVRCGFIGIMVNNSPIMTLDAADHGSASIGTWTENSVNYTPATDQVTIKFEYLLGPALCHVKTDTITFTPL
;
A
#
# COMPACT_ATOMS: atom_id res chain seq x y z
N MET A 1 -48.10 -49.30 21.19
CA MET A 1 -46.80 -48.79 21.67
C MET A 1 -45.89 -48.70 20.46
N SER A 2 -45.60 -47.50 19.95
CA SER A 2 -44.52 -47.30 18.97
C SER A 2 -44.09 -45.83 18.97
N ALA A 3 -42.80 -45.63 18.72
CA ALA A 3 -41.94 -44.63 19.33
C ALA A 3 -41.95 -43.24 18.66
N LYS A 4 -41.61 -42.23 19.48
CA LYS A 4 -41.31 -40.85 19.10
C LYS A 4 -40.03 -40.77 18.24
N ILE A 5 -40.07 -40.02 17.14
CA ILE A 5 -38.89 -39.55 16.41
C ILE A 5 -38.73 -38.07 16.75
N LEU A 6 -37.62 -37.73 17.43
CA LEU A 6 -37.20 -36.37 17.72
C LEU A 6 -36.17 -35.98 16.64
N ILE A 7 -36.48 -35.00 15.79
CA ILE A 7 -35.54 -34.47 14.81
C ILE A 7 -34.73 -33.37 15.49
N GLN A 8 -33.44 -33.62 15.69
CA GLN A 8 -32.49 -32.67 16.25
C GLN A 8 -31.79 -31.96 15.09
N THR A 9 -32.13 -30.70 14.85
CA THR A 9 -31.51 -29.88 13.82
C THR A 9 -30.19 -29.32 14.36
N LEU A 10 -29.06 -29.80 13.83
CA LEU A 10 -27.73 -29.30 14.16
C LEU A 10 -27.40 -28.12 13.24
N LEU A 11 -27.31 -26.90 13.78
CA LEU A 11 -26.72 -25.75 13.09
C LEU A 11 -25.20 -25.90 13.12
N ALA A 12 -24.58 -26.20 11.97
CA ALA A 12 -23.14 -26.14 11.82
C ALA A 12 -22.75 -24.68 11.49
N VAL A 13 -22.07 -24.02 12.42
CA VAL A 13 -21.38 -22.75 12.15
C VAL A 13 -20.08 -23.09 11.45
N ALA A 14 -20.00 -22.81 10.14
CA ALA A 14 -18.77 -22.97 9.38
C ALA A 14 -17.82 -21.80 9.72
N SER A 15 -16.83 -22.06 10.56
CA SER A 15 -15.67 -21.18 10.72
C SER A 15 -14.90 -21.15 9.39
N PHE A 16 -15.02 -20.04 8.65
CA PHE A 16 -14.14 -19.76 7.52
C PHE A 16 -12.74 -19.48 8.05
N MET A 17 -11.88 -20.49 7.98
CA MET A 17 -10.43 -20.31 8.06
C MET A 17 -10.00 -19.59 6.77
N ILE A 18 -9.70 -18.29 6.85
CA ILE A 18 -9.01 -17.59 5.76
C ILE A 18 -7.57 -18.13 5.76
N PRO A 19 -7.10 -18.79 4.68
CA PRO A 19 -5.70 -19.20 4.62
C PRO A 19 -4.82 -17.96 4.67
N ALA A 20 -3.80 -17.98 5.53
CA ALA A 20 -2.73 -17.00 5.50
C ALA A 20 -2.12 -17.02 4.09
N ILE A 21 -2.24 -15.90 3.38
CA ILE A 21 -1.63 -15.70 2.06
C ILE A 21 -0.13 -15.60 2.29
N ASP A 22 0.56 -16.71 2.10
CA ASP A 22 2.01 -16.79 2.14
C ASP A 22 2.53 -16.09 0.87
N ALA A 23 3.22 -14.96 1.03
CA ALA A 23 3.83 -14.22 -0.07
C ALA A 23 4.98 -15.06 -0.64
N GLN A 24 4.67 -15.92 -1.61
CA GLN A 24 5.60 -16.95 -2.07
C GLN A 24 6.65 -16.34 -3.02
N CYS A 25 7.76 -15.84 -2.47
CA CYS A 25 8.97 -15.49 -3.22
C CYS A 25 9.67 -16.78 -3.69
N THR A 26 9.96 -16.90 -4.99
CA THR A 26 10.72 -18.03 -5.56
C THR A 26 12.22 -17.88 -5.25
N PRO A 27 12.95 -18.98 -4.96
CA PRO A 27 14.35 -18.90 -4.57
C PRO A 27 15.25 -18.60 -5.78
N THR A 28 15.92 -17.45 -5.74
CA THR A 28 17.12 -17.16 -6.54
C THR A 28 18.35 -17.43 -5.67
N SER A 29 19.55 -17.58 -6.25
CA SER A 29 20.81 -18.00 -5.58
C SER A 29 21.32 -17.10 -4.43
N THR A 30 20.58 -16.05 -4.10
CA THR A 30 20.72 -15.29 -2.85
C THR A 30 19.31 -15.16 -2.25
N PRO A 31 19.04 -15.68 -1.05
CA PRO A 31 17.71 -15.57 -0.46
C PRO A 31 17.45 -14.10 -0.15
N THR A 32 16.63 -13.43 -0.97
CA THR A 32 16.03 -12.15 -0.60
C THR A 32 15.18 -12.41 0.64
N PRO A 33 15.38 -11.68 1.77
CA PRO A 33 14.59 -11.90 2.96
C PRO A 33 13.11 -11.64 2.64
N CYS A 34 12.26 -12.58 3.02
CA CYS A 34 10.82 -12.52 2.79
C CYS A 34 10.15 -11.72 3.92
N PRO A 35 9.16 -10.88 3.62
CA PRO A 35 8.36 -10.23 4.65
C PRO A 35 7.70 -11.26 5.58
N PRO A 36 7.50 -10.95 6.87
CA PRO A 36 6.81 -11.83 7.79
C PRO A 36 5.33 -11.99 7.39
N PRO A 37 4.65 -13.03 7.91
CA PRO A 37 3.21 -13.17 7.74
C PRO A 37 2.46 -11.93 8.23
N LEU A 38 1.39 -11.59 7.51
CA LEU A 38 0.57 -10.44 7.86
C LEU A 38 -0.19 -10.69 9.15
N THR A 39 -0.32 -9.66 9.98
CA THR A 39 -1.02 -9.69 11.26
C THR A 39 -2.19 -8.70 11.27
N GLY A 40 -3.14 -8.89 12.18
CA GLY A 40 -4.22 -7.92 12.40
C GLY A 40 -5.20 -7.76 11.22
N GLY A 41 -5.32 -8.76 10.35
CA GLY A 41 -6.20 -8.70 9.18
C GLY A 41 -5.66 -7.83 8.04
N ASN A 42 -4.41 -7.32 8.14
CA ASN A 42 -3.76 -6.66 7.02
C ASN A 42 -3.60 -7.66 5.87
N VAL A 43 -4.00 -7.29 4.66
CA VAL A 43 -3.82 -8.12 3.46
C VAL A 43 -2.67 -7.63 2.58
N LEU A 44 -2.04 -6.50 2.92
CA LEU A 44 -0.95 -5.91 2.16
C LEU A 44 0.43 -6.29 2.73
N PRO A 45 1.27 -7.01 1.99
CA PRO A 45 2.62 -7.38 2.43
C PRO A 45 3.66 -6.29 2.24
N ASN A 46 4.62 -6.24 3.16
CA ASN A 46 5.77 -5.30 3.15
C ASN A 46 5.37 -3.86 2.86
N GLY A 47 4.31 -3.37 3.51
CA GLY A 47 3.92 -1.96 3.41
C GLY A 47 4.79 -1.03 4.25
N ASP A 48 5.63 -1.58 5.12
CA ASP A 48 6.63 -0.93 5.96
C ASP A 48 8.03 -0.91 5.33
N PHE A 49 8.21 -1.56 4.16
CA PHE A 49 9.45 -1.58 3.38
C PHE A 49 10.70 -2.09 4.13
N GLU A 50 10.54 -2.78 5.26
CA GLU A 50 11.65 -3.34 6.02
C GLU A 50 12.41 -4.43 5.22
N TYR A 51 11.74 -5.00 4.21
CA TYR A 51 12.24 -6.00 3.28
C TYR A 51 12.53 -5.42 1.89
N ASP A 52 12.97 -4.16 1.86
CA ASP A 52 13.18 -3.36 0.66
C ASP A 52 11.87 -3.21 -0.12
N VAL A 53 11.90 -3.26 -1.46
CA VAL A 53 10.70 -2.98 -2.26
C VAL A 53 9.87 -4.22 -2.59
N ALA A 54 10.43 -5.43 -2.53
CA ALA A 54 9.68 -6.64 -2.85
C ALA A 54 8.59 -6.92 -1.79
N PRO A 55 7.36 -7.32 -2.13
CA PRO A 55 6.90 -7.80 -3.43
C PRO A 55 6.25 -6.70 -4.31
N TRP A 56 6.42 -5.42 -3.98
CA TRP A 56 5.90 -4.33 -4.79
C TRP A 56 6.62 -4.25 -6.13
N THR A 57 5.88 -3.87 -7.16
CA THR A 57 6.43 -3.52 -8.46
C THR A 57 6.66 -2.01 -8.51
N VAL A 58 7.89 -1.59 -8.79
CA VAL A 58 8.20 -0.18 -9.06
C VAL A 58 8.19 0.06 -10.56
N GLN A 59 7.57 1.15 -10.98
CA GLN A 59 7.68 1.67 -12.33
C GLN A 59 8.14 3.12 -12.26
N LYS A 60 8.97 3.50 -13.23
CA LYS A 60 9.52 4.85 -13.34
C LYS A 60 9.16 5.42 -14.72
N PRO A 61 7.93 5.95 -14.88
CA PRO A 61 7.52 6.54 -16.16
C PRO A 61 8.32 7.78 -16.54
N ASP A 62 8.94 8.46 -15.58
CA ASP A 62 9.86 9.57 -15.81
C ASP A 62 11.31 9.16 -15.52
N SER A 63 12.17 9.23 -16.54
CA SER A 63 13.60 8.93 -16.40
C SER A 63 14.34 9.81 -15.38
N SER A 64 13.79 10.98 -15.03
CA SER A 64 14.37 11.90 -14.04
C SER A 64 14.05 11.54 -12.59
N ALA A 65 13.05 10.68 -12.34
CA ALA A 65 12.73 10.26 -10.99
C ALA A 65 13.80 9.31 -10.43
N VAL A 66 14.09 9.36 -9.15
CA VAL A 66 14.88 8.34 -8.47
C VAL A 66 13.99 7.76 -7.39
N TYR A 67 14.03 6.44 -7.21
CA TYR A 67 13.41 5.81 -6.06
C TYR A 67 14.48 5.14 -5.22
N THR A 68 14.34 5.22 -3.91
CA THR A 68 15.24 4.58 -2.95
C THR A 68 14.47 4.07 -1.75
N ILE A 69 15.07 3.11 -1.03
CA ILE A 69 14.62 2.72 0.30
C ILE A 69 15.52 3.43 1.30
N THR A 70 14.97 4.30 2.13
CA THR A 70 15.75 5.23 2.97
C THR A 70 15.42 5.13 4.44
N SER A 71 16.32 5.67 5.27
CA SER A 71 16.18 5.78 6.71
C SER A 71 16.18 7.25 7.13
N PRO A 72 15.44 7.67 8.17
CA PRO A 72 14.53 6.85 8.98
C PRO A 72 13.20 6.58 8.27
N GLY A 73 12.60 5.42 8.58
CA GLY A 73 11.19 5.14 8.33
C GLY A 73 10.28 5.92 9.29
N GLN A 74 8.98 5.87 9.05
CA GLN A 74 7.98 6.30 10.04
C GLN A 74 7.92 5.30 11.19
N ALA A 75 7.85 4.02 10.86
CA ALA A 75 8.02 2.92 11.78
C ALA A 75 9.25 2.12 11.36
N GLY A 76 10.09 1.73 12.33
CA GLY A 76 11.30 0.97 12.00
C GLY A 76 12.38 1.82 11.35
N SER A 77 13.04 1.26 10.34
CA SER A 77 14.30 1.78 9.80
C SER A 77 14.22 2.21 8.34
N LYS A 78 13.20 1.76 7.59
CA LYS A 78 13.09 1.94 6.15
C LYS A 78 11.79 2.64 5.75
N ALA A 79 11.82 3.31 4.61
CA ALA A 79 10.66 3.88 3.93
C ALA A 79 10.92 3.91 2.42
N PHE A 80 9.86 3.92 1.61
CA PHE A 80 9.96 4.14 0.18
C PHE A 80 10.00 5.64 -0.12
N GLU A 81 11.05 6.10 -0.81
CA GLU A 81 11.26 7.50 -1.16
C GLU A 81 11.33 7.68 -2.67
N VAL A 82 10.68 8.74 -3.17
CA VAL A 82 10.79 9.20 -4.55
C VAL A 82 11.36 10.60 -4.55
N ASP A 83 12.43 10.76 -5.33
CA ASP A 83 13.15 12.00 -5.53
C ASP A 83 13.03 12.46 -6.97
N LEU A 84 12.96 13.77 -7.15
CA LEU A 84 13.14 14.38 -8.45
C LEU A 84 14.51 15.09 -8.53
N VAL A 85 15.49 14.43 -9.14
CA VAL A 85 16.89 14.94 -9.20
C VAL A 85 17.12 15.99 -10.29
N ALA A 86 16.17 16.15 -11.22
CA ALA A 86 16.13 17.16 -12.27
C ALA A 86 14.66 17.46 -12.61
N PRO A 87 14.31 18.59 -13.25
CA PRO A 87 12.92 18.83 -13.68
C PRO A 87 12.36 17.65 -14.50
N PRO A 88 11.04 17.39 -14.45
CA PRO A 88 10.45 16.25 -15.14
C PRO A 88 10.78 16.27 -16.63
N ALA A 89 11.24 15.15 -17.19
CA ALA A 89 11.66 15.11 -18.58
C ALA A 89 10.45 15.08 -19.52
N THR A 90 9.69 13.99 -19.46
CA THR A 90 8.43 13.76 -20.19
C THR A 90 7.60 12.67 -19.48
N PRO A 91 7.16 12.88 -18.23
CA PRO A 91 6.40 11.88 -17.49
C PRO A 91 5.09 11.51 -18.20
N GLU A 92 4.81 10.21 -18.36
CA GLU A 92 3.50 9.71 -18.79
C GLU A 92 2.44 10.17 -17.76
N TYR A 93 1.43 10.92 -18.21
CA TYR A 93 0.39 11.51 -17.35
C TYR A 93 0.94 12.31 -16.14
N SER A 94 2.12 12.93 -16.28
CA SER A 94 2.78 13.63 -15.17
C SER A 94 3.19 12.74 -13.98
N VAL A 95 3.20 11.42 -14.15
CA VAL A 95 3.68 10.46 -13.14
C VAL A 95 5.20 10.30 -13.23
N ASN A 96 5.91 10.62 -12.14
CA ASN A 96 7.36 10.47 -12.10
C ASN A 96 7.78 9.04 -11.76
N ALA A 97 7.16 8.48 -10.72
CA ALA A 97 7.32 7.09 -10.30
C ALA A 97 6.00 6.54 -9.78
N ARG A 98 5.87 5.21 -9.71
CA ARG A 98 4.76 4.55 -9.05
C ARG A 98 5.17 3.23 -8.45
N ILE A 99 4.53 2.86 -7.34
CA ILE A 99 4.62 1.53 -6.75
C ILE A 99 3.25 0.87 -6.80
N ILE A 100 3.25 -0.42 -7.14
CA ILE A 100 2.05 -1.23 -7.34
C ILE A 100 2.18 -2.45 -6.43
N SER A 101 1.19 -2.68 -5.58
CA SER A 101 1.13 -3.85 -4.72
C SER A 101 1.02 -5.13 -5.57
N PRO A 102 1.37 -6.30 -5.03
CA PRO A 102 0.85 -7.55 -5.60
C PRO A 102 -0.69 -7.54 -5.60
N ALA A 103 -1.31 -8.44 -6.36
CA ALA A 103 -2.74 -8.68 -6.26
C ALA A 103 -3.07 -9.18 -4.84
N LEU A 104 -3.98 -8.48 -4.17
CA LEU A 104 -4.39 -8.75 -2.79
C LEU A 104 -5.73 -9.48 -2.81
N SER A 105 -5.81 -10.61 -2.11
CA SER A 105 -7.07 -11.31 -1.89
C SER A 105 -7.91 -10.59 -0.84
N VAL A 106 -9.14 -10.25 -1.19
CA VAL A 106 -10.08 -9.50 -0.33
C VAL A 106 -11.47 -10.12 -0.39
N VAL A 107 -12.34 -9.75 0.54
CA VAL A 107 -13.75 -10.16 0.52
C VAL A 107 -14.57 -9.10 -0.22
N PRO A 108 -15.23 -9.43 -1.34
CA PRO A 108 -16.11 -8.50 -2.04
C PRO A 108 -17.20 -7.94 -1.12
N ASN A 109 -17.50 -6.66 -1.28
CA ASN A 109 -18.52 -5.91 -0.53
C ASN A 109 -18.25 -5.77 0.98
N THR A 110 -17.07 -6.17 1.47
CA THR A 110 -16.61 -5.88 2.83
C THR A 110 -15.86 -4.55 2.81
N PRO A 111 -16.16 -3.57 3.69
CA PRO A 111 -15.37 -2.34 3.78
C PRO A 111 -13.96 -2.61 4.32
N TYR A 112 -12.97 -1.98 3.71
CA TYR A 112 -11.57 -1.96 4.14
C TYR A 112 -11.12 -0.52 4.35
N GLN A 113 -10.06 -0.35 5.13
CA GLN A 113 -9.33 0.91 5.26
C GLN A 113 -7.92 0.73 4.72
N LEU A 114 -7.56 1.59 3.77
CA LEU A 114 -6.17 1.83 3.39
C LEU A 114 -5.64 2.89 4.33
N LYS A 115 -4.54 2.59 5.01
CA LYS A 115 -3.83 3.53 5.88
C LYS A 115 -2.35 3.54 5.52
N PHE A 116 -1.72 4.70 5.57
CA PHE A 116 -0.31 4.88 5.28
C PHE A 116 0.21 6.17 5.90
N TRP A 117 1.52 6.27 6.03
CA TRP A 117 2.20 7.50 6.41
C TRP A 117 2.89 8.13 5.21
N ALA A 118 2.90 9.45 5.17
CA ALA A 118 3.59 10.21 4.14
C ALA A 118 4.42 11.35 4.75
N ASN A 119 5.55 11.66 4.11
CA ASN A 119 6.40 12.79 4.45
C ASN A 119 6.76 13.54 3.17
N PHE A 120 6.47 14.84 3.14
CA PHE A 120 6.84 15.75 2.06
C PHE A 120 7.87 16.74 2.58
N ASN A 121 8.98 16.91 1.87
CA ASN A 121 10.04 17.84 2.28
C ASN A 121 9.76 19.31 1.94
N ASP A 122 8.84 19.60 1.01
CA ASP A 122 8.42 20.96 0.62
C ASP A 122 6.93 20.96 0.24
N VAL A 123 6.25 22.07 0.52
CA VAL A 123 4.80 22.23 0.26
C VAL A 123 4.46 22.19 -1.24
N ARG A 124 5.44 22.42 -2.11
CA ARG A 124 5.28 22.47 -3.57
C ARG A 124 5.60 21.14 -4.25
N CYS A 125 5.80 20.06 -3.49
CA CYS A 125 6.24 18.78 -4.06
C CYS A 125 5.21 18.00 -4.85
N GLY A 126 4.11 18.64 -5.25
CA GLY A 126 3.04 18.00 -5.98
C GLY A 126 2.27 17.08 -5.05
N PHE A 127 1.89 15.91 -5.56
CA PHE A 127 0.98 15.03 -4.84
C PHE A 127 1.25 13.55 -5.11
N ILE A 128 0.71 12.72 -4.22
CA ILE A 128 0.60 11.28 -4.35
C ILE A 128 -0.82 10.98 -4.83
N GLY A 129 -0.97 10.29 -5.96
CA GLY A 129 -2.22 9.71 -6.42
C GLY A 129 -2.37 8.28 -5.92
N ILE A 130 -3.48 7.95 -5.26
CA ILE A 130 -3.76 6.61 -4.75
C ILE A 130 -4.88 6.01 -5.57
N MET A 131 -4.65 4.80 -6.07
CA MET A 131 -5.61 4.07 -6.89
C MET A 131 -5.83 2.65 -6.38
N VAL A 132 -7.05 2.15 -6.57
CA VAL A 132 -7.38 0.73 -6.44
C VAL A 132 -7.90 0.22 -7.78
N ASN A 133 -7.33 -0.87 -8.30
CA ASN A 133 -7.67 -1.44 -9.61
C ASN A 133 -7.66 -0.40 -10.75
N ASN A 134 -6.64 0.48 -10.75
CA ASN A 134 -6.49 1.62 -11.67
C ASN A 134 -7.59 2.69 -11.59
N SER A 135 -8.48 2.64 -10.60
CA SER A 135 -9.43 3.71 -10.32
C SER A 135 -8.86 4.60 -9.20
N PRO A 136 -8.76 5.93 -9.39
CA PRO A 136 -8.32 6.84 -8.34
C PRO A 136 -9.31 6.84 -7.17
N ILE A 137 -8.79 6.84 -5.95
CA ILE A 137 -9.60 6.88 -4.72
C ILE A 137 -9.21 8.02 -3.77
N MET A 138 -7.98 8.54 -3.89
CA MET A 138 -7.47 9.64 -3.07
C MET A 138 -6.32 10.34 -3.79
N THR A 139 -6.20 11.65 -3.57
CA THR A 139 -4.96 12.40 -3.80
C THR A 139 -4.49 12.94 -2.46
N LEU A 140 -3.18 13.00 -2.27
CA LEU A 140 -2.56 13.56 -1.08
C LEU A 140 -1.45 14.52 -1.50
N ASP A 141 -1.54 15.77 -1.06
CA ASP A 141 -0.44 16.73 -1.17
C ASP A 141 0.05 17.18 0.21
N ALA A 142 1.13 17.96 0.20
CA ALA A 142 1.76 18.45 1.41
C ALA A 142 0.92 19.49 2.17
N ALA A 143 -0.04 20.15 1.51
CA ALA A 143 -0.90 21.17 2.10
C ALA A 143 -2.12 20.57 2.83
N ASP A 144 -2.51 19.33 2.53
CA ASP A 144 -3.62 18.62 3.19
C ASP A 144 -3.45 18.51 4.72
N HIS A 145 -2.21 18.50 5.23
CA HIS A 145 -1.88 18.50 6.67
C HIS A 145 -1.36 19.85 7.18
N GLY A 146 -1.43 20.90 6.36
CA GLY A 146 -0.91 22.23 6.65
C GLY A 146 0.62 22.35 6.60
N SER A 147 1.12 23.58 6.41
CA SER A 147 2.55 23.85 6.21
C SER A 147 3.44 23.52 7.41
N ALA A 148 2.86 23.35 8.60
CA ALA A 148 3.61 22.93 9.79
C ALA A 148 4.02 21.44 9.73
N SER A 149 3.38 20.66 8.86
CA SER A 149 3.63 19.22 8.71
C SER A 149 4.72 18.90 7.69
N ILE A 150 5.29 19.90 7.02
CA ILE A 150 6.41 19.74 6.08
C ILE A 150 7.63 19.17 6.81
N GLY A 151 8.22 18.13 6.24
CA GLY A 151 9.32 17.36 6.84
C GLY A 151 8.90 16.43 7.98
N THR A 152 7.60 16.34 8.29
CA THR A 152 7.07 15.43 9.32
C THR A 152 6.23 14.32 8.69
N TRP A 153 6.18 13.17 9.37
CA TRP A 153 5.31 12.07 8.99
C TRP A 153 3.87 12.40 9.35
N THR A 154 2.97 12.22 8.38
CA THR A 154 1.52 12.43 8.53
C THR A 154 0.79 11.13 8.23
N GLU A 155 -0.19 10.78 9.07
CA GLU A 155 -1.01 9.60 8.87
C GLU A 155 -2.17 9.91 7.94
N ASN A 156 -2.41 9.03 6.98
CA ASN A 156 -3.43 9.18 5.95
C ASN A 156 -4.28 7.91 5.90
N SER A 157 -5.58 8.07 5.66
CA SER A 157 -6.46 6.93 5.48
C SER A 157 -7.60 7.22 4.52
N VAL A 158 -8.08 6.17 3.85
CA VAL A 158 -9.26 6.20 2.99
C VAL A 158 -9.97 4.85 3.07
N ASN A 159 -11.29 4.89 3.20
CA ASN A 159 -12.12 3.69 3.20
C ASN A 159 -12.41 3.27 1.76
N TYR A 160 -12.38 1.97 1.49
CA TYR A 160 -12.69 1.40 0.19
C TYR A 160 -13.47 0.08 0.35
N THR A 161 -14.48 -0.12 -0.49
CA THR A 161 -15.26 -1.37 -0.52
C THR A 161 -15.00 -2.09 -1.84
N PRO A 162 -14.22 -3.19 -1.85
CA PRO A 162 -13.93 -3.94 -3.07
C PRO A 162 -15.20 -4.50 -3.71
N ALA A 163 -15.36 -4.31 -5.02
CA ALA A 163 -16.41 -4.97 -5.79
C ALA A 163 -16.04 -6.41 -6.22
N THR A 164 -14.75 -6.73 -6.19
CA THR A 164 -14.15 -8.01 -6.60
C THR A 164 -13.36 -8.62 -5.46
N ASP A 165 -12.98 -9.89 -5.60
CA ASP A 165 -12.21 -10.66 -4.61
C ASP A 165 -10.70 -10.41 -4.71
N GLN A 166 -10.28 -9.64 -5.72
CA GLN A 166 -8.92 -9.17 -5.87
C GLN A 166 -8.87 -7.67 -6.05
N VAL A 167 -7.86 -7.06 -5.42
CA VAL A 167 -7.51 -5.66 -5.62
C VAL A 167 -6.01 -5.48 -5.81
N THR A 168 -5.64 -4.43 -6.53
CA THR A 168 -4.27 -3.91 -6.57
C THR A 168 -4.30 -2.48 -6.06
N ILE A 169 -3.35 -2.13 -5.21
CA ILE A 169 -3.17 -0.76 -4.70
C ILE A 169 -1.98 -0.15 -5.42
N LYS A 170 -2.15 1.09 -5.89
CA LYS A 170 -1.10 1.84 -6.58
C LYS A 170 -0.94 3.21 -5.95
N PHE A 171 0.30 3.58 -5.71
CA PHE A 171 0.71 4.94 -5.36
C PHE A 171 1.48 5.51 -6.54
N GLU A 172 1.00 6.61 -7.10
CA GLU A 172 1.66 7.38 -8.16
C GLU A 172 2.21 8.67 -7.55
N TYR A 173 3.47 8.98 -7.84
CA TYR A 173 4.14 10.18 -7.36
C TYR A 173 4.23 11.17 -8.51
N LEU A 174 3.52 12.29 -8.37
CA LEU A 174 3.43 13.38 -9.33
C LEU A 174 4.10 14.61 -8.73
N LEU A 175 5.42 14.60 -8.77
CA LEU A 175 6.30 15.62 -8.20
C LEU A 175 6.47 16.79 -9.17
N GLY A 176 6.37 18.00 -8.63
CA GLY A 176 6.49 19.24 -9.39
C GLY A 176 7.95 19.66 -9.67
N PRO A 177 8.53 20.55 -8.85
CA PRO A 177 9.87 21.07 -9.09
C PRO A 177 10.98 20.07 -8.69
N ALA A 178 12.19 20.29 -9.20
CA ALA A 178 13.40 19.58 -8.74
C ALA A 178 13.64 19.79 -7.24
N LEU A 179 14.30 18.82 -6.59
CA LEU A 179 14.56 18.77 -5.13
C LEU A 179 13.35 18.41 -4.26
N CYS A 180 12.35 17.77 -4.87
CA CYS A 180 11.26 17.16 -4.12
C CYS A 180 11.59 15.73 -3.73
N HIS A 181 11.31 15.44 -2.47
CA HIS A 181 11.54 14.19 -1.77
C HIS A 181 10.23 13.83 -1.08
N VAL A 182 9.58 12.76 -1.54
CA VAL A 182 8.32 12.30 -0.96
C VAL A 182 8.50 10.86 -0.50
N LYS A 183 8.18 10.61 0.76
CA LYS A 183 8.27 9.28 1.36
C LYS A 183 6.90 8.73 1.68
N THR A 184 6.75 7.42 1.55
CA THR A 184 5.64 6.67 2.11
C THR A 184 6.14 5.50 2.95
N ASP A 185 5.36 5.15 3.97
CA ASP A 185 5.69 4.06 4.89
C ASP A 185 4.43 3.52 5.59
N THR A 186 4.55 2.34 6.21
CA THR A 186 3.54 1.67 7.04
C THR A 186 2.17 1.61 6.34
N ILE A 187 2.19 1.14 5.09
CA ILE A 187 1.00 0.96 4.27
C ILE A 187 0.27 -0.30 4.73
N THR A 188 -1.00 -0.17 5.12
CA THR A 188 -1.85 -1.28 5.51
C THR A 188 -3.17 -1.24 4.78
N PHE A 189 -3.74 -2.42 4.54
CA PHE A 189 -5.09 -2.56 3.99
C PHE A 189 -5.84 -3.61 4.80
N THR A 190 -6.76 -3.16 5.66
CA THR A 190 -7.40 -3.99 6.68
C THR A 190 -8.92 -3.89 6.58
N PRO A 191 -9.69 -4.98 6.79
CA PRO A 191 -11.14 -4.91 6.88
C PRO A 191 -11.56 -4.05 8.09
N LEU A 192 -12.66 -3.29 7.93
CA LEU A 192 -13.27 -2.44 8.96
C LEU A 192 -14.24 -3.20 9.87
#